data_AF-A0A1E3H6J3-F1
#
_entry.id   AF-A0A1E3H6J3-F1
#
_cell.length_a   1.000
_cell.length_b   1.000
_cell.length_c   1.000
_cell.angle_alpha   90.00
_cell.angle_beta   90.00
_cell.angle_gamma   90.00
#
_symmetry.space_group_name_H-M   'P 1'
#
loop_
_entity.id
_entity.type
_entity.pdbx_description
1 polymer ?
#
loop_
_entity_poly.entity_id
_entity_poly.type
_entity_poly.pdbx_seq_one_letter_code
_entity_poly.pdbx_strand_id
1 'polypeptide(L)'
;MLNDGSSPSSDNVLPRGMPSRSVDEAILMAERIFPEGWWALSGSAGLEGHKPAALVASDADNEPKPEAAETPALALVAATLATLYRRSK
;
A
#
# COMPACT_ATOMS: atom_id res chain seq x y z
N MET A 1 -24.54 -32.18 -8.86
CA MET A 1 -23.33 -31.93 -8.02
C MET A 1 -23.33 -30.44 -7.73
N LEU A 2 -23.56 -30.07 -6.46
CA LEU A 2 -23.80 -28.69 -6.03
C LEU A 2 -22.48 -27.91 -5.99
N ASN A 3 -22.57 -26.67 -6.45
CA ASN A 3 -21.54 -25.64 -6.48
C ASN A 3 -21.27 -25.19 -5.03
N ASP A 4 -20.07 -25.42 -4.48
CA ASP A 4 -19.73 -25.02 -3.12
C ASP A 4 -19.63 -23.50 -3.02
N GLY A 5 -20.70 -22.91 -2.49
CA GLY A 5 -20.83 -21.48 -2.23
C GLY A 5 -19.91 -21.01 -1.10
N SER A 6 -18.68 -20.65 -1.45
CA SER A 6 -17.90 -19.71 -0.64
C SER A 6 -18.53 -18.31 -0.79
N SER A 7 -19.59 -18.06 -0.02
CA SER A 7 -20.13 -16.73 0.22
C SER A 7 -18.99 -15.80 0.65
N PRO A 8 -18.88 -14.57 0.10
CA PRO A 8 -17.91 -13.61 0.60
C PRO A 8 -18.21 -13.34 2.08
N SER A 9 -17.31 -13.77 2.98
CA SER A 9 -17.44 -13.48 4.42
C SER A 9 -17.32 -11.99 4.64
N SER A 10 -18.15 -11.43 5.52
CA SER A 10 -18.06 -10.03 5.96
C SER A 10 -16.68 -9.68 6.56
N ASP A 11 -15.86 -10.67 6.92
CA ASP A 11 -14.46 -10.47 7.31
C ASP A 11 -13.57 -9.94 6.17
N ASN A 12 -13.98 -10.13 4.91
CA ASN A 12 -13.31 -9.56 3.73
C ASN A 12 -13.79 -8.14 3.41
N VAL A 13 -14.83 -7.64 4.10
CA VAL A 13 -15.27 -6.26 3.98
C VAL A 13 -14.64 -5.50 5.13
N LEU A 14 -13.44 -4.98 4.89
CA LEU A 14 -12.76 -4.11 5.85
C LEU A 14 -13.71 -2.95 6.23
N PRO A 15 -13.84 -2.60 7.51
CA PRO A 15 -14.59 -1.42 7.90
C PRO A 15 -13.97 -0.21 7.20
N ARG A 16 -14.81 0.58 6.52
CA ARG A 16 -14.38 1.77 5.76
C ARG A 16 -13.38 2.60 6.56
N GLY A 17 -12.20 2.85 5.99
CA GLY A 17 -11.24 3.82 6.53
C GLY A 17 -10.03 3.23 7.26
N MET A 18 -9.55 2.05 6.86
CA MET A 18 -8.28 1.50 7.37
C MET A 18 -7.30 1.24 6.23
N PRO A 19 -6.74 2.30 5.61
CA PRO A 19 -5.81 2.17 4.48
C PRO A 19 -4.57 1.33 4.81
N SER A 20 -4.19 1.20 6.09
CA SER A 20 -3.11 0.30 6.52
C SER A 20 -3.43 -1.20 6.43
N ARG A 21 -4.70 -1.57 6.19
CA ARG A 21 -5.17 -2.97 6.12
C ARG A 21 -5.67 -3.37 4.74
N SER A 22 -5.87 -2.41 3.83
CA SER A 22 -6.26 -2.64 2.43
C SER A 22 -5.22 -2.05 1.50
N VAL A 23 -4.65 -2.88 0.62
CA VAL A 23 -3.71 -2.39 -0.41
C VAL A 23 -4.42 -1.42 -1.35
N ASP A 24 -5.67 -1.70 -1.74
CA ASP A 24 -6.45 -0.83 -2.62
C ASP A 24 -6.73 0.54 -1.99
N GLU A 25 -7.07 0.59 -0.69
CA GLU A 25 -7.26 1.87 0.01
C GLU A 25 -5.93 2.63 0.19
N ALA A 26 -4.81 1.92 0.41
CA ALA A 26 -3.48 2.53 0.47
C ALA A 26 -3.05 3.10 -0.88
N ILE A 27 -3.32 2.41 -1.98
CA ILE A 27 -3.08 2.90 -3.35
C ILE A 27 -3.92 4.16 -3.60
N LEU A 28 -5.22 4.08 -3.32
CA LEU A 28 -6.13 5.22 -3.50
C LEU A 28 -5.66 6.43 -2.68
N MET A 29 -5.17 6.22 -1.45
CA MET A 29 -4.60 7.27 -0.63
C MET A 29 -3.36 7.90 -1.29
N ALA A 30 -2.41 7.08 -1.77
CA ALA A 30 -1.19 7.55 -2.43
C ALA A 30 -1.51 8.38 -3.68
N GLU A 31 -2.39 7.87 -4.55
CA GLU A 31 -2.83 8.55 -5.78
C GLU A 31 -3.62 9.82 -5.48
N ARG A 32 -4.41 9.85 -4.41
CA ARG A 32 -5.17 11.05 -4.03
C ARG A 32 -4.27 12.17 -3.50
N ILE A 33 -3.20 11.81 -2.79
CA ILE A 33 -2.24 12.76 -2.20
C ILE A 33 -1.22 13.22 -3.26
N PHE A 34 -0.77 12.32 -4.12
CA PHE A 34 0.22 12.56 -5.18
C PHE A 34 -0.35 12.21 -6.56
N PRO A 35 -1.21 13.08 -7.13
CA PRO A 35 -1.89 12.78 -8.40
C PRO A 35 -0.96 12.67 -9.61
N GLU A 36 0.19 13.36 -9.58
CA GLU A 36 1.24 13.29 -10.62
C GLU A 36 2.37 12.32 -10.25
N GLY A 37 2.21 11.64 -9.11
CA GLY A 37 3.22 10.77 -8.54
C GLY A 37 3.20 9.36 -9.12
N TRP A 38 4.09 8.52 -8.60
CA TRP A 38 4.10 7.11 -8.89
C TRP A 38 4.38 6.32 -7.62
N TRP A 39 3.96 5.06 -7.60
CA TRP A 39 4.21 4.16 -6.49
C TRP A 39 4.64 2.79 -7.01
N ALA A 40 5.43 2.09 -6.21
CA ALA A 40 5.82 0.71 -6.47
C ALA A 40 5.74 -0.09 -5.17
N LEU A 41 5.26 -1.32 -5.28
CA LEU A 41 5.13 -2.23 -4.16
C LEU A 41 5.89 -3.52 -4.48
N SER A 42 6.90 -3.82 -3.68
CA SER A 42 7.61 -5.09 -3.76
C SER A 42 6.86 -6.12 -2.93
N GLY A 43 6.35 -7.15 -3.60
CA GLY A 43 5.71 -8.29 -2.95
C GLY A 43 6.75 -9.23 -2.34
N SER A 44 6.51 -9.69 -1.11
CA SER A 44 7.31 -10.72 -0.43
C SER A 44 6.96 -12.15 -0.86
N ALA A 45 6.42 -12.33 -2.08
CA ALA A 45 5.93 -13.63 -2.54
C ALA A 45 7.08 -14.65 -2.66
N GLY A 46 7.24 -15.48 -1.63
CA GLY A 46 8.16 -16.62 -1.62
C GLY A 46 9.57 -16.37 -1.07
N LEU A 47 9.87 -15.19 -0.53
CA LEU A 47 11.14 -14.93 0.15
C LEU A 47 10.92 -14.93 1.67
N GLU A 48 11.10 -16.10 2.30
CA GLU A 48 11.10 -16.19 3.77
C GLU A 48 12.04 -15.12 4.37
N GLY A 49 11.50 -14.33 5.30
CA GLY A 49 12.26 -13.30 6.02
C GLY A 49 12.27 -11.89 5.41
N HIS A 50 11.71 -11.66 4.22
CA HIS A 50 11.64 -10.32 3.63
C HIS A 50 10.32 -9.62 3.93
N LYS A 51 10.39 -8.46 4.60
CA LYS A 51 9.24 -7.58 4.80
C LYS A 51 8.84 -6.94 3.47
N PRO A 52 7.53 -6.84 3.15
CA PRO A 52 7.04 -5.99 2.07
C PRO A 52 7.64 -4.59 2.14
N ALA A 53 7.99 -4.02 0.99
CA ALA A 53 8.52 -2.67 0.89
C ALA A 53 7.81 -1.89 -0.22
N ALA A 54 7.61 -0.60 0.00
CA ALA A 54 6.98 0.29 -0.96
C ALA A 54 7.83 1.54 -1.22
N LEU A 55 7.67 2.08 -2.42
CA LEU A 55 8.20 3.37 -2.86
C LEU A 55 7.00 4.22 -3.27
N VAL A 56 6.99 5.49 -2.88
CA VAL A 56 5.97 6.47 -3.31
C VAL A 56 6.68 7.77 -3.61
N ALA A 57 6.54 8.28 -4.82
CA ALA A 57 7.12 9.53 -5.28
C ALA A 57 6.01 10.56 -5.54
N SER A 58 6.29 11.84 -5.31
CA SER A 58 5.31 12.91 -5.58
C SER A 58 5.14 13.28 -7.05
N ASP A 59 6.17 12.96 -7.86
CA ASP A 59 6.32 13.29 -9.27
C ASP A 59 7.48 12.44 -9.85
N ALA A 60 7.82 12.62 -11.13
CA ALA A 60 8.85 11.86 -11.82
C ALA A 60 10.29 12.19 -11.37
N ASP A 61 10.54 13.39 -10.85
CA ASP A 61 11.86 13.85 -10.43
C ASP A 61 12.15 13.55 -8.95
N ASN A 62 11.11 13.20 -8.19
CA ASN A 62 11.22 12.78 -6.81
C ASN A 62 11.86 11.38 -6.71
N GLU A 63 12.99 11.29 -5.99
CA GLU A 63 13.66 10.02 -5.72
C GLU A 63 13.24 9.47 -4.33
N PRO A 64 12.26 8.54 -4.27
CA PRO A 64 11.76 8.02 -3.02
C PRO A 64 12.75 7.05 -2.37
N LYS A 65 12.59 6.86 -1.06
CA LYS A 65 13.30 5.83 -0.30
C LYS A 65 12.33 4.70 0.00
N PRO A 66 12.78 3.43 -0.02
CA PRO A 66 11.90 2.30 0.25
C PRO A 66 11.53 2.30 1.73
N GLU A 67 10.23 2.15 2.01
CA GLU A 67 9.71 1.94 3.35
C GLU A 67 9.22 0.50 3.48
N ALA A 68 9.72 -0.23 4.48
CA ALA A 68 9.38 -1.62 4.71
C ALA A 68 8.47 -1.78 5.94
N ALA A 69 7.45 -2.64 5.84
CA ALA A 69 6.50 -2.88 6.93
C ALA A 69 6.03 -4.34 6.96
N GLU A 70 5.27 -4.70 8.00
CA GLU A 70 4.77 -6.08 8.19
C GLU A 70 3.75 -6.50 7.13
N THR A 71 3.01 -5.55 6.57
CA THR A 71 2.03 -5.81 5.50
C THR A 71 2.31 -4.90 4.30
N PRO A 72 1.94 -5.31 3.07
CA PRO A 72 2.09 -4.47 1.89
C PRO A 72 1.32 -3.15 1.97
N ALA A 73 0.11 -3.17 2.54
CA ALA A 73 -0.70 -1.98 2.75
C ALA A 73 -0.02 -0.99 3.71
N LEU A 74 0.53 -1.48 4.82
CA LEU A 74 1.25 -0.64 5.77
C LEU A 74 2.53 -0.06 5.16
N ALA A 75 3.25 -0.83 4.34
CA ALA A 75 4.44 -0.35 3.65
C ALA A 75 4.10 0.82 2.72
N LEU A 76 3.00 0.71 1.96
CA LEU A 76 2.55 1.75 1.04
C LEU A 76 2.09 3.01 1.78
N VAL A 77 1.35 2.88 2.89
CA VAL A 77 0.98 4.02 3.73
C VAL A 77 2.21 4.69 4.34
N ALA A 78 3.18 3.91 4.84
CA ALA A 78 4.42 4.44 5.39
C ALA A 78 5.21 5.24 4.35
N ALA A 79 5.39 4.68 3.14
CA ALA A 79 6.05 5.37 2.02
C ALA A 79 5.32 6.67 1.65
N THR A 80 3.99 6.65 1.60
CA THR A 80 3.16 7.84 1.31
C THR A 80 3.41 8.96 2.33
N LEU A 81 3.37 8.62 3.62
CA LEU A 81 3.60 9.60 4.69
C LEU A 81 5.05 10.10 4.72
N ALA A 82 6.03 9.24 4.46
CA ALA A 82 7.44 9.61 4.39
C ALA A 82 7.72 10.59 3.25
N THR A 83 7.07 10.42 2.10
CA THR A 83 7.18 11.34 0.96
C THR A 83 6.47 12.66 1.24
N LEU A 84 5.28 12.61 1.88
CA LEU A 84 4.56 13.82 2.29
C LEU A 84 5.40 14.66 3.26
N TYR A 85 5.97 14.01 4.27
CA TYR A 85 6.84 14.66 5.26
C TYR A 85 8.08 15.29 4.61
N ARG A 86 8.74 14.57 3.68
CA ARG A 86 9.91 15.11 2.95
C ARG A 86 9.57 16.33 2.12
N ARG A 87 8.40 16.36 1.48
CA ARG A 87 7.94 17.51 0.67
C ARG A 87 7.53 18.72 1.51
N SER A 88 7.13 18.52 2.76
CA SER A 88 6.77 19.61 3.68
C SER A 88 7.96 20.36 4.30
N LYS A 89 9.19 19.89 4.08
CA LYS A 89 10.42 20.56 4.50
C LYS A 89 10.97 21.43 3.38
#